data_AF-A0A7J4PL32-F1
#
_entry.id   AF-A0A7J4PL32-F1
#
_cell.length_a   1.000
_cell.length_b   1.000
_cell.length_c   1.000
_cell.angle_alpha   90.00
_cell.angle_beta   90.00
_cell.angle_gamma   90.00
#
_symmetry.space_group_name_H-M   'P 1'
#
loop_
_entity.id
_entity.type
_entity.pdbx_description
1 polymer ?
#
loop_
_entity_poly.entity_id
_entity_poly.type
_entity_poly.pdbx_seq_one_letter_code
_entity_poly.pdbx_strand_id
1 'polypeptide(L)'
;MTREIRILHTADTHLGYRQYHSEVRRQDFFNAFSNVVDDALEMQVDAVVHAGDLFDSRNPTLEDLLDAINIISRLKAAGIPFLSIVGNHESKQNTQWLDLFEGMGIARRLGKKPCAVGDAAIYGIDSVPKSKIPIFDYSDFEVPEKLPEGGKNLLVMHQIMQPFPYGEWSCEEVLENLPFKVDAVLLGDYHKYEKIKVGDTWVTYPGSTERNSASESEPRSYNIITLSGPGLEISRRTIPTRDFVFISINLKGEEKPYEQIFAAIDEYQETLPESVVFVEISGEQTGVLSFSEIEEYLLNKGALVPRVRDLRVKEAVPEEVLNISFSDPDHAVAEEIKKMSLTDGGLIVDEIVRNPNVVRSRVDEETENRLVELISAIDFKDPDFKIEMPAPEYVPVKLEEPEKGDSEKAEVREIGSEYGYAENPETLEGSEIAENPEPVDFPEALETPESAVFSEAVVSSEPALPLEPALPSEEAMVSEEVVSSEPALPSEEAVVSEANAVPESLEALKLIENSEPVEHFQESEVSVESEVPEESE
;
A
#
# COMPACT_ATOMS: atom_id res chain seq x y z
N MET A 1 11.68 39.18 -3.75
CA MET A 1 10.65 38.16 -3.49
C MET A 1 11.40 36.85 -3.39
N THR A 2 11.27 36.13 -2.27
CA THR A 2 11.76 34.74 -2.18
C THR A 2 11.05 33.90 -3.24
N ARG A 3 11.75 32.92 -3.82
CA ARG A 3 11.15 31.95 -4.73
C ARG A 3 10.16 31.10 -3.93
N GLU A 4 8.99 30.86 -4.48
CA GLU A 4 8.06 29.85 -3.96
C GLU A 4 8.68 28.47 -4.20
N ILE A 5 8.78 27.66 -3.15
CA ILE A 5 9.30 26.29 -3.19
C ILE A 5 8.12 25.34 -3.03
N ARG A 6 8.00 24.37 -3.93
CA ARG A 6 6.93 23.37 -3.90
C ARG A 6 7.55 21.98 -3.76
N ILE A 7 7.14 21.26 -2.72
CA ILE A 7 7.58 19.89 -2.43
C ILE A 7 6.36 18.99 -2.50
N LEU A 8 6.40 17.96 -3.33
CA LEU A 8 5.36 16.92 -3.30
C LEU A 8 5.69 15.96 -2.16
N HIS A 9 4.72 15.68 -1.29
CA HIS A 9 4.83 14.73 -0.20
C HIS A 9 3.84 13.56 -0.43
N THR A 10 4.39 12.36 -0.57
CA THR A 10 3.66 11.10 -0.74
C THR A 10 4.26 10.02 0.17
N ALA A 11 3.58 8.90 0.34
CA ALA A 11 3.99 7.77 1.16
C ALA A 11 3.23 6.53 0.71
N ASP A 12 3.57 5.36 1.27
CA ASP A 12 2.71 4.17 1.25
C ASP A 12 2.26 3.81 -0.18
N THR A 13 3.24 3.70 -1.10
CA THR A 13 2.99 3.31 -2.49
C THR A 13 2.89 1.81 -2.69
N HIS A 14 3.48 1.02 -1.79
CA HIS A 14 3.36 -0.45 -1.78
C HIS A 14 3.60 -1.10 -3.15
N LEU A 15 4.63 -0.64 -3.86
CA LEU A 15 4.95 -1.11 -5.21
C LEU A 15 5.20 -2.63 -5.20
N GLY A 16 4.66 -3.30 -6.21
CA GLY A 16 4.65 -4.76 -6.33
C GLY A 16 3.50 -5.48 -5.62
N TYR A 17 2.63 -4.79 -4.88
CA TYR A 17 1.53 -5.42 -4.16
C TYR A 17 0.49 -6.06 -5.11
N ARG A 18 0.49 -7.39 -5.17
CA ARG A 18 -0.49 -8.20 -5.91
C ARG A 18 -1.75 -8.40 -5.07
N GLN A 19 -2.46 -7.31 -4.79
CA GLN A 19 -3.72 -7.34 -4.06
C GLN A 19 -4.71 -8.32 -4.72
N TYR A 20 -5.34 -9.18 -3.93
CA TYR A 20 -6.23 -10.26 -4.40
C TYR A 20 -5.57 -11.23 -5.40
N HIS A 21 -4.24 -11.35 -5.37
CA HIS A 21 -3.44 -12.14 -6.34
C HIS A 21 -3.58 -11.67 -7.80
N SER A 22 -4.01 -10.42 -8.01
CA SER A 22 -4.23 -9.85 -9.34
C SER A 22 -3.03 -9.07 -9.84
N GLU A 23 -2.55 -9.42 -11.04
CA GLU A 23 -1.49 -8.69 -11.75
C GLU A 23 -1.97 -7.28 -12.18
N VAL A 24 -3.27 -7.14 -12.48
CA VAL A 24 -3.90 -5.84 -12.74
C VAL A 24 -3.76 -4.94 -11.51
N ARG A 25 -4.03 -5.47 -10.30
CA ARG A 25 -3.90 -4.70 -9.07
C ARG A 25 -2.47 -4.28 -8.80
N ARG A 26 -1.47 -5.14 -9.05
CA ARG A 26 -0.06 -4.74 -9.02
C ARG A 26 0.20 -3.54 -9.93
N GLN A 27 -0.27 -3.61 -11.18
CA GLN A 27 -0.08 -2.52 -12.13
C GLN A 27 -0.76 -1.22 -11.67
N ASP A 28 -1.87 -1.29 -10.93
CA ASP A 28 -2.53 -0.10 -10.37
C ASP A 28 -1.64 0.65 -9.37
N PHE A 29 -0.89 -0.04 -8.50
CA PHE A 29 0.06 0.62 -7.59
C PHE A 29 1.15 1.38 -8.35
N PHE A 30 1.70 0.78 -9.41
CA PHE A 30 2.65 1.45 -10.31
C PHE A 30 2.01 2.61 -11.09
N ASN A 31 0.78 2.46 -11.57
CA ASN A 31 0.05 3.52 -12.28
C ASN A 31 -0.25 4.70 -11.35
N ALA A 32 -0.70 4.44 -10.12
CA ALA A 32 -0.96 5.47 -9.12
C ALA A 32 0.31 6.25 -8.77
N PHE A 33 1.43 5.56 -8.51
CA PHE A 33 2.71 6.24 -8.27
C PHE A 33 3.24 6.97 -9.52
N SER A 34 3.06 6.41 -10.72
CA SER A 34 3.39 7.13 -11.96
C SER A 34 2.58 8.42 -12.08
N ASN A 35 1.27 8.41 -11.80
CA ASN A 35 0.43 9.61 -11.82
C ASN A 35 0.93 10.68 -10.83
N VAL A 36 1.42 10.28 -9.65
CA VAL A 36 2.06 11.20 -8.68
C VAL A 36 3.34 11.82 -9.27
N VAL A 37 4.15 11.04 -9.99
CA VAL A 37 5.35 11.52 -10.68
C VAL A 37 5.02 12.38 -11.90
N ASP A 38 3.97 12.05 -12.66
CA ASP A 38 3.46 12.85 -13.78
C ASP A 38 3.03 14.24 -13.29
N ASP A 39 2.26 14.29 -12.21
CA ASP A 39 1.85 15.52 -11.55
C ASP A 39 3.05 16.34 -11.00
N ALA A 40 4.06 15.67 -10.42
CA ALA A 40 5.29 16.32 -9.96
C ALA A 40 6.05 17.02 -11.11
N LEU A 41 6.14 16.33 -12.25
CA LEU A 41 6.79 16.81 -13.47
C LEU A 41 6.01 17.96 -14.11
N GLU A 42 4.68 17.86 -14.21
CA GLU A 42 3.80 18.92 -14.73
C GLU A 42 3.90 20.18 -13.86
N MET A 43 3.80 20.03 -12.54
CA MET A 43 3.86 21.16 -11.61
C MET A 43 5.26 21.79 -11.52
N GLN A 44 6.32 21.10 -11.97
CA GLN A 44 7.72 21.51 -11.80
C GLN A 44 8.04 21.75 -10.31
N VAL A 45 7.84 20.72 -9.48
CA VAL A 45 8.17 20.76 -8.04
C VAL A 45 9.69 20.80 -7.83
N ASP A 46 10.13 21.41 -6.73
CA ASP A 46 11.54 21.52 -6.35
C ASP A 46 12.10 20.22 -5.72
N ALA A 47 11.22 19.35 -5.20
CA ALA A 47 11.52 18.00 -4.76
C ALA A 47 10.26 17.11 -4.68
N VAL A 48 10.47 15.79 -4.75
CA VAL A 48 9.49 14.78 -4.30
C VAL A 48 10.03 14.16 -3.02
N VAL A 49 9.19 14.08 -1.98
CA VAL A 49 9.46 13.45 -0.69
C VAL A 49 8.55 12.25 -0.52
N HIS A 50 9.15 11.08 -0.27
CA HIS A 50 8.47 9.82 -0.02
C HIS A 50 8.67 9.39 1.43
N ALA A 51 7.60 9.37 2.24
CA ALA A 51 7.67 9.11 3.68
C ALA A 51 7.63 7.61 4.03
N GLY A 52 8.43 6.79 3.35
CA GLY A 52 8.55 5.34 3.58
C GLY A 52 7.49 4.49 2.86
N ASP A 53 7.68 3.17 2.93
CA ASP A 53 6.92 2.11 2.25
C ASP A 53 6.78 2.31 0.74
N LEU A 54 7.95 2.38 0.09
CA LEU A 54 8.03 2.41 -1.37
C LEU A 54 7.56 1.07 -1.95
N PHE A 55 7.97 -0.05 -1.34
CA PHE A 55 7.64 -1.42 -1.75
C PHE A 55 6.80 -2.16 -0.70
N ASP A 56 5.86 -2.98 -1.15
CA ASP A 56 5.07 -3.87 -0.28
C ASP A 56 5.87 -5.05 0.25
N SER A 57 6.82 -5.55 -0.54
CA SER A 57 7.66 -6.68 -0.15
C SER A 57 9.06 -6.21 0.22
N ARG A 58 9.63 -6.80 1.28
CA ARG A 58 11.09 -6.75 1.57
C ARG A 58 11.91 -7.22 0.37
N ASN A 59 11.38 -8.19 -0.35
CA ASN A 59 11.99 -8.78 -1.53
C ASN A 59 11.05 -8.51 -2.73
N PRO A 60 11.04 -7.28 -3.29
CA PRO A 60 10.33 -6.99 -4.53
C PRO A 60 10.94 -7.81 -5.67
N THR A 61 10.15 -8.09 -6.71
CA THR A 61 10.67 -8.84 -7.86
C THR A 61 11.60 -7.96 -8.71
N LEU A 62 12.40 -8.57 -9.58
CA LEU A 62 13.23 -7.81 -10.53
C LEU A 62 12.39 -6.89 -11.43
N GLU A 63 11.16 -7.32 -11.76
CA GLU A 63 10.20 -6.52 -12.53
C GLU A 63 9.78 -5.28 -11.73
N ASP A 64 9.38 -5.45 -10.47
CA ASP A 64 9.00 -4.35 -9.56
C ASP A 64 10.12 -3.31 -9.40
N LEU A 65 11.37 -3.77 -9.28
CA LEU A 65 12.54 -2.91 -9.20
C LEU A 65 12.78 -2.13 -10.49
N LEU A 66 12.66 -2.78 -11.66
CA LEU A 66 12.83 -2.11 -12.95
C LEU A 66 11.73 -1.07 -13.19
N ASP A 67 10.48 -1.38 -12.87
CA ASP A 67 9.35 -0.47 -13.00
C ASP A 67 9.49 0.75 -12.06
N ALA A 68 9.89 0.53 -10.81
CA ALA A 68 10.19 1.62 -9.87
C ALA A 68 11.37 2.49 -10.34
N ILE A 69 12.47 1.88 -10.81
CA ILE A 69 13.62 2.60 -11.40
C ILE A 69 13.17 3.43 -12.59
N ASN A 70 12.33 2.89 -13.47
CA ASN A 70 11.82 3.58 -14.65
C ASN A 70 11.00 4.82 -14.25
N ILE A 71 10.10 4.71 -13.27
CA ILE A 71 9.29 5.82 -12.77
C ILE A 71 10.17 6.90 -12.12
N ILE A 72 11.02 6.53 -11.15
CA ILE A 72 11.85 7.47 -10.38
C ILE A 72 12.89 8.17 -11.28
N SER A 73 13.44 7.47 -12.27
CA SER A 73 14.42 8.05 -13.20
C SER A 73 13.88 9.23 -14.02
N ARG A 74 12.55 9.35 -14.17
CA ARG A 74 11.91 10.48 -14.84
C ARG A 74 12.10 11.79 -14.06
N LEU A 75 12.03 11.73 -12.73
CA LEU A 75 12.32 12.88 -11.84
C LEU A 75 13.77 13.33 -12.01
N LYS A 76 14.72 12.38 -11.97
CA LYS A 76 16.15 12.65 -12.23
C LYS A 76 16.38 13.30 -13.60
N ALA A 77 15.72 12.82 -14.65
CA ALA A 77 15.83 13.39 -16.00
C ALA A 77 15.31 14.84 -16.07
N ALA A 78 14.34 15.21 -15.24
CA ALA A 78 13.85 16.59 -15.09
C ALA A 78 14.65 17.43 -14.07
N GLY A 79 15.65 16.85 -13.40
CA GLY A 79 16.42 17.52 -12.34
C GLY A 79 15.69 17.66 -11.00
N ILE A 80 14.57 16.95 -10.81
CA ILE A 80 13.81 16.94 -9.56
C ILE A 80 14.39 15.84 -8.64
N PRO A 81 14.88 16.17 -7.44
CA PRO A 81 15.37 15.17 -6.49
C PRO A 81 14.21 14.36 -5.89
N PHE A 82 14.35 13.04 -5.91
CA PHE A 82 13.51 12.12 -5.14
C PHE A 82 14.19 11.82 -3.80
N LEU A 83 13.57 12.26 -2.72
CA LEU A 83 14.04 12.13 -1.34
C LEU A 83 13.14 11.13 -0.62
N SER A 84 13.71 10.13 0.05
CA SER A 84 12.90 9.13 0.76
C SER A 84 13.50 8.78 2.12
N ILE A 85 12.66 8.24 2.99
CA ILE A 85 13.06 7.39 4.12
C ILE A 85 12.67 5.94 3.84
N VAL A 86 13.08 5.02 4.71
CA VAL A 86 12.74 3.60 4.69
C VAL A 86 11.55 3.35 5.61
N GLY A 87 10.50 2.68 5.12
CA GLY A 87 9.31 2.36 5.92
C GLY A 87 9.40 1.03 6.68
N ASN A 88 8.32 0.66 7.37
CA ASN A 88 8.29 -0.55 8.21
C ASN A 88 8.34 -1.84 7.37
N HIS A 89 7.77 -1.84 6.15
CA HIS A 89 7.85 -2.95 5.21
C HIS A 89 9.31 -3.22 4.78
N GLU A 90 10.16 -2.20 4.64
CA GLU A 90 11.54 -2.30 4.13
C GLU A 90 12.61 -2.50 5.24
N SER A 91 12.37 -1.98 6.44
CA SER A 91 13.30 -1.79 7.58
C SER A 91 14.25 -2.92 8.02
N LYS A 92 14.02 -4.19 7.65
CA LYS A 92 14.76 -5.37 8.21
C LYS A 92 15.98 -5.83 7.41
N GLN A 93 16.38 -5.14 6.34
CA GLN A 93 17.57 -5.48 5.54
C GLN A 93 18.83 -4.70 5.98
N ASN A 94 20.00 -5.33 5.87
CA ASN A 94 21.31 -4.68 6.13
C ASN A 94 21.64 -3.57 5.12
N THR A 95 21.15 -3.70 3.89
CA THR A 95 21.21 -2.70 2.82
C THR A 95 19.80 -2.58 2.27
N GLN A 96 19.33 -1.36 2.08
CA GLN A 96 17.95 -1.04 1.71
C GLN A 96 17.84 -0.80 0.20
N TRP A 97 16.66 -1.00 -0.39
CA TRP A 97 16.42 -0.69 -1.81
C TRP A 97 16.68 0.78 -2.13
N LEU A 98 16.39 1.66 -1.17
CA LEU A 98 16.72 3.07 -1.24
C LEU A 98 18.24 3.35 -1.31
N ASP A 99 19.07 2.53 -0.67
CA ASP A 99 20.54 2.67 -0.74
C ASP A 99 21.06 2.29 -2.14
N LEU A 100 20.44 1.30 -2.80
CA LEU A 100 20.70 0.97 -4.20
C LEU A 100 20.32 2.14 -5.13
N PHE A 101 19.15 2.74 -4.91
CA PHE A 101 18.68 3.89 -5.70
C PHE A 101 19.50 5.16 -5.47
N GLU A 102 20.06 5.34 -4.27
CA GLU A 102 21.06 6.38 -3.98
C GLU A 102 22.40 6.09 -4.66
N GLY A 103 22.86 4.83 -4.68
CA GLY A 103 24.03 4.40 -5.45
C GLY A 103 23.90 4.61 -6.96
N MET A 104 22.68 4.50 -7.50
CA MET A 104 22.34 4.87 -8.88
C MET A 104 22.15 6.40 -9.07
N GLY A 105 22.10 7.15 -7.97
CA GLY A 105 21.81 8.59 -7.93
C GLY A 105 20.45 8.94 -8.53
N ILE A 106 19.44 8.07 -8.41
CA ILE A 106 18.04 8.33 -8.78
C ILE A 106 17.20 8.76 -7.58
N ALA A 107 17.61 8.34 -6.37
CA ALA A 107 17.03 8.73 -5.10
C ALA A 107 18.11 9.30 -4.17
N ARG A 108 17.69 9.79 -3.01
CA ARG A 108 18.55 10.13 -1.87
C ARG A 108 17.86 9.73 -0.57
N ARG A 109 18.57 9.07 0.33
CA ARG A 109 18.04 8.73 1.66
C ARG A 109 18.12 9.95 2.57
N LEU A 110 17.00 10.26 3.21
CA LEU A 110 16.91 11.29 4.26
C LEU A 110 17.33 10.68 5.59
N GLY A 111 17.88 11.51 6.48
CA GLY A 111 18.34 11.06 7.78
C GLY A 111 18.56 12.22 8.75
N LYS A 112 19.36 11.96 9.78
CA LYS A 112 19.79 12.92 10.81
C LYS A 112 20.54 14.16 10.25
N LYS A 113 21.12 14.02 9.05
CA LYS A 113 21.74 15.11 8.28
C LYS A 113 20.75 15.65 7.24
N PRO A 114 20.48 16.98 7.18
CA PRO A 114 19.47 17.51 6.29
C PRO A 114 19.88 17.50 4.81
N CYS A 115 18.90 17.31 3.94
CA CYS A 115 18.96 17.66 2.53
C CYS A 115 18.38 19.07 2.33
N ALA A 116 19.15 19.98 1.74
CA ALA A 116 18.68 21.33 1.42
C ALA A 116 17.92 21.35 0.09
N VAL A 117 16.71 21.92 0.07
CA VAL A 117 15.88 22.15 -1.12
C VAL A 117 15.43 23.61 -1.10
N GLY A 118 16.16 24.46 -1.83
CA GLY A 118 16.00 25.91 -1.73
C GLY A 118 16.25 26.42 -0.30
N ASP A 119 15.24 27.06 0.28
CA ASP A 119 15.24 27.59 1.66
C ASP A 119 14.73 26.55 2.69
N ALA A 120 14.48 25.29 2.30
CA ALA A 120 14.06 24.21 3.19
C ALA A 120 15.21 23.26 3.55
N ALA A 121 15.28 22.84 4.82
CA ALA A 121 16.12 21.75 5.29
C ALA A 121 15.24 20.55 5.64
N ILE A 122 15.43 19.42 4.94
CA ILE A 122 14.60 18.23 5.04
C ILE A 122 15.39 17.12 5.73
N TYR A 123 14.90 16.64 6.87
CA TYR A 123 15.48 15.56 7.67
C TYR A 123 14.63 14.29 7.54
N GLY A 124 15.21 13.14 7.87
CA GLY A 124 14.52 11.85 7.85
C GLY A 124 14.73 11.05 9.12
N ILE A 125 13.70 10.32 9.53
CA ILE A 125 13.75 9.21 10.48
C ILE A 125 13.08 8.02 9.78
N ASP A 126 13.86 7.00 9.44
CA ASP A 126 13.32 5.71 8.97
C ASP A 126 12.42 5.09 10.03
N SER A 127 11.53 4.17 9.65
CA SER A 127 10.64 3.52 10.62
C SER A 127 11.40 2.90 11.81
N VAL A 128 10.89 3.16 13.01
CA VAL A 128 11.48 2.76 14.30
C VAL A 128 10.55 1.73 14.95
N PRO A 129 11.00 0.46 15.13
CA PRO A 129 10.23 -0.55 15.85
C PRO A 129 9.78 -0.08 17.24
N LYS A 130 8.59 -0.51 17.69
CA LYS A 130 7.96 -0.13 18.97
C LYS A 130 8.94 -0.19 20.13
N SER A 131 9.64 -1.31 20.25
CA SER A 131 10.67 -1.57 21.26
C SER A 131 11.88 -0.60 21.26
N LYS A 132 12.10 0.15 20.17
CA LYS A 132 13.20 1.12 20.04
C LYS A 132 12.78 2.58 20.21
N ILE A 133 11.48 2.90 20.15
CA ILE A 133 10.96 4.26 20.30
C ILE A 133 11.44 4.93 21.61
N PRO A 134 11.33 4.30 22.80
CA PRO A 134 11.71 4.94 24.07
C PRO A 134 13.23 5.16 24.25
N ILE A 135 14.05 4.62 23.35
CA ILE A 135 15.52 4.72 23.36
C ILE A 135 16.06 5.37 22.09
N PHE A 136 15.21 6.05 21.32
CA PHE A 136 15.62 6.72 20.09
C PHE A 136 16.55 7.92 20.40
N ASP A 137 17.68 7.98 19.69
CA ASP A 137 18.72 8.98 19.94
C ASP A 137 18.60 10.19 19.00
N TYR A 138 18.15 11.31 19.56
CA TYR A 138 18.01 12.62 18.89
C TYR A 138 19.30 13.47 18.90
N SER A 139 20.38 13.04 19.57
CA SER A 139 21.57 13.87 19.78
C SER A 139 22.44 14.08 18.52
N ASP A 140 22.39 13.13 17.58
CA ASP A 140 23.16 13.15 16.32
C ASP A 140 22.60 14.09 15.22
N PHE A 141 21.51 14.82 15.47
CA PHE A 141 20.89 15.66 14.44
C PHE A 141 21.75 16.90 14.12
N GLU A 142 22.23 16.99 12.87
CA GLU A 142 23.06 18.11 12.42
C GLU A 142 22.23 19.38 12.22
N VAL A 143 22.45 20.42 13.04
CA VAL A 143 21.86 21.74 12.80
C VAL A 143 22.65 22.46 11.69
N PRO A 144 22.03 22.82 10.55
CA PRO A 144 22.72 23.48 9.45
C PRO A 144 23.13 24.90 9.84
N GLU A 145 24.43 25.23 9.74
CA GLU A 145 25.00 26.53 10.12
C GLU A 145 24.36 27.73 9.38
N LYS A 146 23.68 27.49 8.25
CA LYS A 146 23.10 28.49 7.35
C LYS A 146 21.79 28.02 6.73
N LEU A 147 20.71 28.02 7.52
CA LEU A 147 19.38 28.26 6.93
C LEU A 147 19.28 29.74 6.51
N PRO A 148 18.73 30.05 5.33
CA PRO A 148 18.37 31.42 4.96
C PRO A 148 17.42 32.05 6.01
N GLU A 149 17.39 33.38 6.08
CA GLU A 149 16.51 34.08 7.02
C GLU A 149 15.03 33.83 6.66
N GLY A 150 14.34 33.03 7.47
CA GLY A 150 12.98 32.53 7.19
C GLY A 150 12.89 31.12 6.58
N GLY A 151 14.01 30.44 6.40
CA GLY A 151 14.07 29.04 5.95
C GLY A 151 13.37 28.07 6.92
N LYS A 152 13.00 26.89 6.39
CA LYS A 152 12.05 25.97 7.03
C LYS A 152 12.65 24.61 7.31
N ASN A 153 12.42 24.07 8.51
CA ASN A 153 12.81 22.71 8.86
C ASN A 153 11.62 21.76 8.63
N LEU A 154 11.81 20.75 7.77
CA LEU A 154 10.84 19.70 7.51
C LEU A 154 11.39 18.37 8.02
N LEU A 155 10.61 17.62 8.79
CA LEU A 155 10.97 16.29 9.26
C LEU A 155 10.12 15.25 8.54
N VAL A 156 10.74 14.20 8.00
CA VAL A 156 10.04 13.07 7.37
C VAL A 156 10.15 11.86 8.28
N MET A 157 9.03 11.20 8.60
CA MET A 157 8.99 9.98 9.41
C MET A 157 7.98 8.98 8.85
N HIS A 158 8.14 7.69 9.17
CA HIS A 158 7.20 6.64 8.77
C HIS A 158 6.74 5.88 10.01
N GLN A 159 5.69 6.38 10.68
CA GLN A 159 5.18 5.89 11.96
C GLN A 159 3.73 6.38 12.16
N ILE A 160 2.89 5.61 12.86
CA ILE A 160 1.62 6.12 13.41
C ILE A 160 1.89 6.93 14.68
N MET A 161 1.57 8.23 14.66
CA MET A 161 1.95 9.21 15.69
C MET A 161 0.74 9.73 16.46
N GLN A 162 0.89 10.02 17.75
CA GLN A 162 -0.13 10.74 18.53
C GLN A 162 -0.07 12.24 18.19
N PRO A 163 -1.21 12.97 18.17
CA PRO A 163 -2.54 12.59 18.65
C PRO A 163 -3.48 11.94 17.60
N PHE A 164 -2.96 11.39 16.49
CA PHE A 164 -3.80 10.65 15.55
C PHE A 164 -4.28 9.30 16.15
N PRO A 165 -5.38 8.72 15.65
CA PRO A 165 -5.85 7.41 16.09
C PRO A 165 -4.76 6.33 15.98
N TYR A 166 -4.71 5.43 16.97
CA TYR A 166 -3.72 4.34 17.05
C TYR A 166 -2.25 4.80 17.18
N GLY A 167 -2.00 6.09 17.44
CA GLY A 167 -0.65 6.66 17.57
C GLY A 167 0.21 6.01 18.65
N GLU A 168 1.43 5.64 18.27
CA GLU A 168 2.38 4.84 19.06
C GLU A 168 3.50 5.70 19.65
N TRP A 169 3.81 6.83 19.00
CA TRP A 169 4.85 7.79 19.39
C TRP A 169 4.28 9.21 19.44
N SER A 170 4.62 9.99 20.46
CA SER A 170 4.13 11.36 20.60
C SER A 170 4.82 12.34 19.63
N CYS A 171 4.05 13.07 18.83
CA CYS A 171 4.57 14.20 18.06
C CYS A 171 5.19 15.28 18.97
N GLU A 172 4.60 15.53 20.14
CA GLU A 172 5.09 16.54 21.08
C GLU A 172 6.48 16.14 21.62
N GLU A 173 6.65 14.89 22.01
CA GLU A 173 7.93 14.34 22.48
C GLU A 173 9.04 14.44 21.42
N VAL A 174 8.75 14.08 20.17
CA VAL A 174 9.71 14.20 19.06
C VAL A 174 10.10 15.66 18.82
N LEU A 175 9.12 16.58 18.87
CA LEU A 175 9.37 18.02 18.66
C LEU A 175 10.13 18.68 19.82
N GLU A 176 9.97 18.20 21.06
CA GLU A 176 10.69 18.69 22.23
C GLU A 176 12.13 18.16 22.32
N ASN A 177 12.40 16.94 21.85
CA ASN A 177 13.73 16.33 21.92
C ASN A 177 14.66 16.72 20.74
N LEU A 178 14.14 17.30 19.66
CA LEU A 178 14.95 17.74 18.52
C LEU A 178 15.72 19.04 18.83
N PRO A 179 16.99 19.18 18.38
CA PRO A 179 17.82 20.36 18.67
C PRO A 179 17.44 21.64 17.90
N PHE A 180 16.37 21.60 17.10
CA PHE A 180 15.86 22.72 16.30
C PHE A 180 14.33 22.69 16.20
N LYS A 181 13.71 23.86 16.00
CA LYS A 181 12.27 23.95 15.70
C LYS A 181 11.99 23.36 14.33
N VAL A 182 11.03 22.44 14.25
CA VAL A 182 10.46 21.91 13.01
C VAL A 182 9.21 22.73 12.62
N ASP A 183 9.04 23.06 11.34
CA ASP A 183 7.86 23.78 10.83
C ASP A 183 6.75 22.84 10.35
N ALA A 184 7.12 21.68 9.78
CA ALA A 184 6.19 20.60 9.49
C ALA A 184 6.83 19.21 9.57
N VAL A 185 6.03 18.24 10.01
CA VAL A 185 6.33 16.80 10.00
C VAL A 185 5.49 16.14 8.91
N LEU A 186 6.16 15.40 8.03
CA LEU A 186 5.64 14.71 6.87
C LEU A 186 5.67 13.20 7.16
N LEU A 187 4.50 12.58 7.33
CA LEU A 187 4.36 11.22 7.84
C LEU A 187 3.85 10.23 6.77
N GLY A 188 4.38 9.01 6.77
CA GLY A 188 3.77 7.81 6.15
C GLY A 188 3.32 6.79 7.21
N ASP A 189 2.98 5.56 6.80
CA ASP A 189 2.40 4.44 7.58
C ASP A 189 0.86 4.51 7.69
N TYR A 190 0.29 5.68 8.00
CA TYR A 190 -1.17 5.83 8.07
C TYR A 190 -1.79 6.07 6.68
N HIS A 191 -2.37 5.02 6.08
CA HIS A 191 -2.99 5.03 4.73
C HIS A 191 -4.14 6.05 4.54
N LYS A 192 -4.58 6.78 5.56
CA LYS A 192 -5.61 7.82 5.44
C LYS A 192 -4.97 9.21 5.48
N TYR A 193 -5.36 10.08 4.54
CA TYR A 193 -5.00 11.50 4.62
C TYR A 193 -5.57 12.12 5.89
N GLU A 194 -4.69 12.62 6.74
CA GLU A 194 -5.05 13.51 7.85
C GLU A 194 -4.01 14.63 8.00
N LYS A 195 -4.44 15.73 8.63
CA LYS A 195 -3.61 16.92 8.84
C LYS A 195 -4.08 17.64 10.10
N ILE A 196 -3.15 17.86 11.03
CA ILE A 196 -3.35 18.58 12.28
C ILE A 196 -2.24 19.62 12.49
N LYS A 197 -2.36 20.42 13.54
CA LYS A 197 -1.30 21.30 14.01
C LYS A 197 -0.99 20.99 15.48
N VAL A 198 0.25 20.63 15.76
CA VAL A 198 0.76 20.34 17.11
C VAL A 198 1.60 21.54 17.54
N GLY A 199 1.06 22.35 18.45
CA GLY A 199 1.61 23.67 18.77
C GLY A 199 1.73 24.57 17.53
N ASP A 200 2.97 24.88 17.14
CA ASP A 200 3.26 25.66 15.94
C ASP A 200 3.50 24.83 14.67
N THR A 201 3.68 23.52 14.82
CA THR A 201 4.16 22.62 13.76
C THR A 201 2.98 21.95 13.05
N TRP A 202 3.00 21.91 11.72
CA TRP A 202 2.04 21.11 10.97
C TRP A 202 2.43 19.63 10.98
N VAL A 203 1.47 18.72 11.14
CA VAL A 203 1.71 17.28 11.03
C VAL A 203 0.69 16.69 10.07
N THR A 204 1.13 15.90 9.09
CA THR A 204 0.23 15.37 8.06
C THR A 204 0.68 14.03 7.48
N TYR A 205 -0.33 13.19 7.18
CA TYR A 205 -0.20 12.01 6.33
C TYR A 205 -0.78 12.33 4.93
N PRO A 206 -0.18 11.85 3.83
CA PRO A 206 -0.77 11.94 2.49
C PRO A 206 -1.86 10.86 2.28
N GLY A 207 -1.78 9.77 3.05
CA GLY A 207 -2.45 8.50 2.79
C GLY A 207 -1.73 7.68 1.72
N SER A 208 -2.21 6.46 1.48
CA SER A 208 -1.70 5.59 0.42
C SER A 208 -2.01 6.13 -0.97
N THR A 209 -1.16 5.81 -1.96
CA THR A 209 -1.40 6.24 -3.35
C THR A 209 -2.48 5.43 -4.06
N GLU A 210 -2.70 4.18 -3.66
CA GLU A 210 -3.72 3.25 -4.16
C GLU A 210 -4.27 2.43 -2.98
N ARG A 211 -5.47 1.84 -3.12
CA ARG A 211 -6.19 1.18 -2.03
C ARG A 211 -5.56 -0.15 -1.64
N ASN A 212 -4.92 -0.20 -0.47
CA ASN A 212 -4.33 -1.41 0.12
C ASN A 212 -5.39 -2.35 0.70
N SER A 213 -6.57 -1.83 1.06
CA SER A 213 -7.67 -2.60 1.62
C SER A 213 -9.05 -2.18 1.07
N ALA A 214 -10.03 -3.08 1.15
CA ALA A 214 -11.42 -2.75 0.80
C ALA A 214 -12.07 -1.72 1.75
N SER A 215 -11.49 -1.52 2.93
CA SER A 215 -11.88 -0.48 3.90
C SER A 215 -11.46 0.94 3.51
N GLU A 216 -10.53 1.10 2.55
CA GLU A 216 -10.03 2.40 2.08
C GLU A 216 -10.98 3.06 1.07
N SER A 217 -12.20 3.36 1.51
CA SER A 217 -13.25 3.96 0.68
C SER A 217 -12.92 5.37 0.19
N GLU A 218 -12.28 6.19 1.03
CA GLU A 218 -11.92 7.58 0.70
C GLU A 218 -10.98 7.67 -0.53
N PRO A 219 -11.07 8.73 -1.35
CA PRO A 219 -10.11 8.97 -2.44
C PRO A 219 -8.67 8.99 -1.94
N ARG A 220 -7.78 8.34 -2.70
CA ARG A 220 -6.32 8.34 -2.46
C ARG A 220 -5.71 9.68 -2.84
N SER A 221 -4.54 10.03 -2.28
CA SER A 221 -4.00 11.37 -2.43
C SER A 221 -2.51 11.50 -2.13
N TYR A 222 -1.96 12.65 -2.51
CA TYR A 222 -0.69 13.15 -2.01
C TYR A 222 -0.83 14.61 -1.56
N ASN A 223 0.17 15.09 -0.85
CA ASN A 223 0.27 16.44 -0.32
C ASN A 223 1.19 17.31 -1.18
N ILE A 224 0.89 18.60 -1.26
CA ILE A 224 1.76 19.62 -1.86
C ILE A 224 2.09 20.62 -0.76
N ILE A 225 3.36 20.67 -0.38
CA ILE A 225 3.91 21.60 0.60
C ILE A 225 4.44 22.82 -0.16
N THR A 226 3.84 23.98 0.06
CA THR A 226 4.22 25.24 -0.58
C THR A 226 4.85 26.16 0.45
N LEU A 227 6.10 26.57 0.22
CA LEU A 227 6.87 27.45 1.09
C LEU A 227 7.08 28.79 0.39
N SER A 228 6.52 29.86 0.99
CA SER A 228 6.52 31.21 0.42
C SER A 228 7.03 32.21 1.46
N GLY A 229 8.35 32.32 1.56
CA GLY A 229 9.02 33.06 2.63
C GLY A 229 8.67 32.47 4.00
N PRO A 230 8.09 33.23 4.96
CA PRO A 230 7.74 32.68 6.27
C PRO A 230 6.51 31.75 6.25
N GLY A 231 5.71 31.77 5.17
CA GLY A 231 4.48 30.99 5.04
C GLY A 231 4.73 29.55 4.62
N LEU A 232 4.02 28.62 5.25
CA LEU A 232 3.96 27.21 4.90
C LEU A 232 2.48 26.82 4.70
N GLU A 233 2.15 26.39 3.50
CA GLU A 233 0.84 25.83 3.15
C GLU A 233 0.98 24.34 2.82
N ILE A 234 -0.02 23.55 3.22
CA ILE A 234 -0.13 22.14 2.86
C ILE A 234 -1.49 21.98 2.21
N SER A 235 -1.51 21.73 0.91
CA SER A 235 -2.70 21.38 0.13
C SER A 235 -2.66 19.89 -0.24
N ARG A 236 -3.81 19.34 -0.67
CA ARG A 236 -4.01 17.93 -1.00
C ARG A 236 -4.48 17.82 -2.45
N ARG A 237 -3.94 16.88 -3.23
CA ARG A 237 -4.46 16.51 -4.56
C ARG A 237 -4.82 15.03 -4.58
N THR A 238 -5.96 14.71 -5.18
CA THR A 238 -6.49 13.34 -5.28
C THR A 238 -5.87 12.60 -6.46
N ILE A 239 -5.56 11.32 -6.27
CA ILE A 239 -5.00 10.44 -7.31
C ILE A 239 -6.16 9.67 -7.97
N PRO A 240 -6.25 9.63 -9.31
CA PRO A 240 -7.17 8.72 -10.00
C PRO A 240 -6.73 7.28 -9.74
N THR A 241 -7.62 6.49 -9.14
CA THR A 241 -7.37 5.13 -8.63
C THR A 241 -8.50 4.22 -9.04
N ARG A 242 -8.28 2.89 -9.06
CA ARG A 242 -9.30 1.96 -9.55
C ARG A 242 -10.54 1.96 -8.66
N ASP A 243 -11.72 1.96 -9.28
CA ASP A 243 -13.00 1.95 -8.56
C ASP A 243 -13.23 0.62 -7.84
N PHE A 244 -13.75 0.72 -6.62
CA PHE A 244 -14.14 -0.40 -5.76
C PHE A 244 -15.67 -0.35 -5.61
N VAL A 245 -16.39 -1.26 -6.26
CA VAL A 245 -17.85 -1.32 -6.28
C VAL A 245 -18.32 -2.35 -5.25
N PHE A 246 -19.18 -1.93 -4.32
CA PHE A 246 -19.77 -2.79 -3.30
C PHE A 246 -21.25 -3.01 -3.60
N ILE A 247 -21.64 -4.27 -3.83
CA ILE A 247 -23.00 -4.68 -4.19
C ILE A 247 -23.54 -5.57 -3.06
N SER A 248 -24.44 -5.03 -2.25
CA SER A 248 -25.09 -5.77 -1.16
C SER A 248 -26.43 -6.32 -1.62
N ILE A 249 -26.54 -7.65 -1.68
CA ILE A 249 -27.71 -8.37 -2.19
C ILE A 249 -28.43 -9.05 -1.03
N ASN A 250 -29.76 -8.92 -0.95
CA ASN A 250 -30.59 -9.53 0.09
C ASN A 250 -31.65 -10.46 -0.52
N LEU A 251 -31.42 -11.77 -0.37
CA LEU A 251 -32.24 -12.84 -0.94
C LEU A 251 -33.48 -13.12 -0.08
N LYS A 252 -34.66 -12.99 -0.69
CA LYS A 252 -35.97 -13.02 -0.01
C LYS A 252 -36.67 -14.39 -0.01
N GLY A 253 -35.90 -15.47 0.00
CA GLY A 253 -36.48 -16.83 0.08
C GLY A 253 -37.08 -17.36 -1.24
N GLU A 254 -36.80 -16.74 -2.39
CA GLU A 254 -37.37 -17.16 -3.67
C GLU A 254 -36.65 -18.38 -4.30
N GLU A 255 -37.37 -19.11 -5.16
CA GLU A 255 -36.92 -20.37 -5.80
C GLU A 255 -35.72 -20.21 -6.75
N LYS A 256 -35.26 -18.98 -7.03
CA LYS A 256 -34.21 -18.68 -8.02
C LYS A 256 -33.25 -17.58 -7.55
N PRO A 257 -32.28 -17.90 -6.67
CA PRO A 257 -31.38 -16.88 -6.12
C PRO A 257 -30.48 -16.24 -7.19
N TYR A 258 -30.03 -16.99 -8.21
CA TYR A 258 -29.19 -16.47 -9.29
C TYR A 258 -29.87 -15.39 -10.13
N GLU A 259 -31.18 -15.50 -10.43
CA GLU A 259 -31.90 -14.47 -11.17
C GLU A 259 -31.98 -13.15 -10.38
N GLN A 260 -32.11 -13.22 -9.05
CA GLN A 260 -32.03 -12.04 -8.18
C GLN A 260 -30.62 -11.45 -8.13
N ILE A 261 -29.59 -12.29 -8.04
CA ILE A 261 -28.18 -11.87 -7.98
C ILE A 261 -27.78 -11.16 -9.27
N PHE A 262 -28.06 -11.76 -10.43
CA PHE A 262 -27.72 -11.16 -11.72
C PHE A 262 -28.53 -9.90 -12.02
N ALA A 263 -29.82 -9.85 -11.64
CA ALA A 263 -30.59 -8.62 -11.76
C ALA A 263 -30.03 -7.48 -10.89
N ALA A 264 -29.61 -7.77 -9.65
CA ALA A 264 -28.99 -6.78 -8.77
C ALA A 264 -27.59 -6.34 -9.27
N ILE A 265 -26.81 -7.23 -9.87
CA ILE A 265 -25.53 -6.89 -10.51
C ILE A 265 -25.76 -6.01 -11.75
N ASP A 266 -26.80 -6.26 -12.53
CA ASP A 266 -27.12 -5.50 -13.74
C ASP A 266 -27.50 -4.04 -13.48
N GLU A 267 -27.98 -3.70 -12.28
CA GLU A 267 -28.17 -2.31 -11.85
C GLU A 267 -26.85 -1.51 -11.82
N TYR A 268 -25.71 -2.18 -11.72
CA TYR A 268 -24.37 -1.58 -11.67
C TYR A 268 -23.60 -1.65 -13.00
N GLN A 269 -24.24 -2.06 -14.11
CA GLN A 269 -23.55 -2.31 -15.40
C GLN A 269 -22.69 -1.15 -15.94
N GLU A 270 -22.94 0.09 -15.53
CA GLU A 270 -22.15 1.27 -15.91
C GLU A 270 -20.86 1.45 -15.09
N THR A 271 -20.76 0.85 -13.90
CA THR A 271 -19.60 0.93 -12.99
C THR A 271 -18.83 -0.39 -12.82
N LEU A 272 -19.36 -1.50 -13.33
CA LEU A 272 -18.63 -2.79 -13.40
C LEU A 272 -17.38 -2.78 -14.31
N PRO A 273 -17.33 -2.09 -15.46
CA PRO A 273 -16.15 -2.13 -16.33
C PRO A 273 -14.90 -1.61 -15.63
N GLU A 274 -13.78 -2.34 -15.75
CA GLU A 274 -12.47 -1.99 -15.18
C GLU A 274 -12.44 -1.91 -13.63
N SER A 275 -13.49 -2.30 -12.89
CA SER A 275 -13.52 -2.14 -11.43
C SER A 275 -13.20 -3.41 -10.64
N VAL A 276 -12.92 -3.22 -9.34
CA VAL A 276 -12.87 -4.29 -8.32
C VAL A 276 -14.26 -4.39 -7.70
N VAL A 277 -14.89 -5.56 -7.76
CA VAL A 277 -16.30 -5.71 -7.37
C VAL A 277 -16.45 -6.66 -6.20
N PHE A 278 -17.00 -6.17 -5.09
CA PHE A 278 -17.34 -6.95 -3.91
C PHE A 278 -18.84 -7.20 -3.89
N VAL A 279 -19.25 -8.47 -3.99
CA VAL A 279 -20.65 -8.88 -3.86
C VAL A 279 -20.85 -9.53 -2.50
N GLU A 280 -21.68 -8.92 -1.66
CA GLU A 280 -22.03 -9.45 -0.34
C GLU A 280 -23.49 -9.92 -0.36
N ILE A 281 -23.68 -11.22 -0.18
CA ILE A 281 -24.99 -11.87 -0.28
C ILE A 281 -25.51 -12.15 1.13
N SER A 282 -26.73 -11.72 1.42
CA SER A 282 -27.40 -11.82 2.71
C SER A 282 -28.85 -12.30 2.52
N GLY A 283 -29.56 -12.52 3.63
CA GLY A 283 -30.96 -13.00 3.60
C GLY A 283 -31.10 -14.50 3.87
N GLU A 284 -32.12 -15.12 3.27
CA GLU A 284 -32.48 -16.52 3.54
C GLU A 284 -31.59 -17.53 2.77
N GLN A 285 -31.28 -18.66 3.41
CA GLN A 285 -30.51 -19.76 2.81
C GLN A 285 -31.34 -20.55 1.78
N THR A 286 -31.66 -19.94 0.65
CA THR A 286 -32.16 -20.64 -0.53
C THR A 286 -31.00 -21.16 -1.37
N GLY A 287 -30.66 -22.42 -1.18
CA GLY A 287 -29.68 -23.16 -1.97
C GLY A 287 -28.21 -22.80 -1.73
N VAL A 288 -27.34 -23.72 -2.14
CA VAL A 288 -25.89 -23.51 -2.25
C VAL A 288 -25.64 -22.64 -3.48
N LEU A 289 -24.84 -21.58 -3.32
CA LEU A 289 -24.40 -20.72 -4.42
C LEU A 289 -22.99 -21.10 -4.85
N SER A 290 -22.78 -21.23 -6.17
CA SER A 290 -21.45 -21.28 -6.75
C SER A 290 -20.89 -19.87 -6.87
N PHE A 291 -19.81 -19.58 -6.15
CA PHE A 291 -19.11 -18.29 -6.30
C PHE A 291 -18.53 -18.15 -7.72
N SER A 292 -18.05 -19.25 -8.31
CA SER A 292 -17.49 -19.24 -9.67
C SER A 292 -18.49 -18.78 -10.74
N GLU A 293 -19.77 -19.14 -10.64
CA GLU A 293 -20.80 -18.68 -11.60
C GLU A 293 -21.06 -17.16 -11.48
N ILE A 294 -20.99 -16.62 -10.26
CA ILE A 294 -21.19 -15.20 -9.98
C ILE A 294 -19.95 -14.39 -10.38
N GLU A 295 -18.75 -14.90 -10.09
CA GLU A 295 -17.48 -14.32 -10.52
C GLU A 295 -17.33 -14.35 -12.05
N GLU A 296 -17.68 -15.44 -12.73
CA GLU A 296 -17.71 -15.53 -14.19
C GLU A 296 -18.72 -14.54 -14.80
N TYR A 297 -19.89 -14.36 -14.18
CA TYR A 297 -20.86 -13.35 -14.62
C TYR A 297 -20.29 -11.92 -14.53
N LEU A 298 -19.61 -11.59 -13.42
CA LEU A 298 -18.97 -10.29 -13.21
C LEU A 298 -17.82 -10.05 -14.20
N LEU A 299 -16.97 -11.05 -14.45
CA LEU A 299 -15.90 -10.99 -15.45
C LEU A 299 -16.48 -10.74 -16.86
N ASN A 300 -17.56 -11.43 -17.22
CA ASN A 300 -18.27 -11.23 -18.49
C ASN A 300 -18.93 -9.84 -18.62
N LYS A 301 -19.15 -9.13 -17.50
CA LYS A 301 -19.64 -7.74 -17.44
C LYS A 301 -18.51 -6.70 -17.38
N GLY A 302 -17.25 -7.13 -17.40
CA GLY A 302 -16.07 -6.25 -17.47
C GLY A 302 -15.41 -5.92 -16.13
N ALA A 303 -15.86 -6.52 -15.03
CA ALA A 303 -15.13 -6.45 -13.76
C ALA A 303 -13.78 -7.18 -13.90
N LEU A 304 -12.71 -6.65 -13.31
CA LEU A 304 -11.38 -7.28 -13.41
C LEU A 304 -11.04 -8.15 -12.21
N VAL A 305 -11.56 -7.80 -11.03
CA VAL A 305 -11.36 -8.55 -9.80
C VAL A 305 -12.70 -8.65 -9.06
N PRO A 306 -13.50 -9.70 -9.35
CA PRO A 306 -14.68 -10.00 -8.56
C PRO A 306 -14.29 -10.68 -7.24
N ARG A 307 -15.05 -10.40 -6.17
CA ARG A 307 -14.93 -11.04 -4.85
C ARG A 307 -16.32 -11.26 -4.28
N VAL A 308 -16.76 -12.52 -4.20
CA VAL A 308 -18.07 -12.87 -3.64
C VAL A 308 -17.95 -13.31 -2.17
N ARG A 309 -18.88 -12.89 -1.32
CA ARG A 309 -19.03 -13.34 0.07
C ARG A 309 -20.48 -13.70 0.34
N ASP A 310 -20.73 -14.90 0.85
CA ASP A 310 -22.06 -15.31 1.29
C ASP A 310 -22.19 -15.22 2.82
N LEU A 311 -22.84 -14.14 3.28
CA LEU A 311 -23.11 -13.85 4.68
C LEU A 311 -24.39 -14.55 5.20
N ARG A 312 -25.09 -15.31 4.35
CA ARG A 312 -26.25 -16.13 4.76
C ARG A 312 -25.81 -17.33 5.60
N VAL A 313 -24.55 -17.75 5.49
CA VAL A 313 -23.95 -18.80 6.31
C VAL A 313 -23.58 -18.20 7.68
N LYS A 314 -24.51 -18.30 8.64
CA LYS A 314 -24.12 -18.31 10.06
C LYS A 314 -23.19 -19.50 10.29
N GLU A 315 -22.22 -19.35 11.19
CA GLU A 315 -21.25 -20.38 11.57
C GLU A 315 -21.92 -21.72 11.93
N ALA A 316 -22.00 -22.59 10.91
CA ALA A 316 -22.41 -23.97 10.99
C ALA A 316 -22.07 -24.59 9.63
N VAL A 317 -20.80 -24.99 9.44
CA VAL A 317 -20.42 -25.80 8.28
C VAL A 317 -21.02 -27.19 8.49
N PRO A 318 -21.94 -27.68 7.62
CA PRO A 318 -22.29 -29.09 7.60
C PRO A 318 -21.17 -29.80 6.83
N GLU A 319 -20.42 -30.68 7.49
CA GLU A 319 -19.46 -31.56 6.82
C GLU A 319 -20.18 -32.60 5.96
N GLU A 320 -20.61 -32.21 4.76
CA GLU A 320 -20.71 -33.15 3.62
C GLU A 320 -19.47 -32.96 2.73
N VAL A 321 -18.32 -33.29 3.30
CA VAL A 321 -17.05 -33.37 2.58
C VAL A 321 -17.17 -34.52 1.58
N LEU A 322 -17.17 -34.18 0.28
CA LEU A 322 -16.77 -35.11 -0.78
C LEU A 322 -15.38 -35.63 -0.40
N ASN A 323 -15.31 -36.87 0.07
CA ASN A 323 -14.15 -37.42 0.77
C ASN A 323 -13.00 -37.75 -0.20
N ILE A 324 -12.39 -36.70 -0.75
CA ILE A 324 -11.18 -36.74 -1.57
C ILE A 324 -10.01 -36.59 -0.61
N SER A 325 -9.41 -37.73 -0.27
CA SER A 325 -8.19 -37.78 0.54
C SER A 325 -7.03 -37.13 -0.23
N PHE A 326 -6.78 -35.86 0.08
CA PHE A 326 -5.46 -35.26 -0.08
C PHE A 326 -4.71 -35.45 1.23
N SER A 327 -3.42 -35.79 1.15
CA SER A 327 -2.54 -35.86 2.31
C SER A 327 -2.46 -34.48 2.97
N ASP A 328 -2.94 -34.39 4.21
CA ASP A 328 -3.01 -33.17 5.02
C ASP A 328 -1.62 -32.47 5.09
N PRO A 329 -1.43 -31.32 4.40
CA PRO A 329 -0.16 -30.62 4.39
C PRO A 329 0.15 -29.98 5.75
N ASP A 330 -0.88 -29.55 6.47
CA ASP A 330 -0.74 -28.90 7.77
C ASP A 330 -0.33 -29.92 8.84
N HIS A 331 -0.80 -31.17 8.74
CA HIS A 331 -0.29 -32.26 9.58
C HIS A 331 1.19 -32.56 9.30
N ALA A 332 1.61 -32.59 8.03
CA ALA A 332 3.02 -32.79 7.67
C ALA A 332 3.92 -31.64 8.16
N VAL A 333 3.45 -30.40 8.06
CA VAL A 333 4.13 -29.21 8.59
C VAL A 333 4.18 -29.23 10.12
N ALA A 334 3.09 -29.59 10.81
CA ALA A 334 3.05 -29.70 12.27
C ALA A 334 3.93 -30.85 12.82
N GLU A 335 4.02 -31.98 12.10
CA GLU A 335 4.99 -33.06 12.38
C GLU A 335 6.43 -32.55 12.27
N GLU A 336 6.75 -31.73 11.26
CA GLU A 336 8.11 -31.20 11.08
C GLU A 336 8.45 -30.12 12.11
N ILE A 337 7.52 -29.21 12.43
CA ILE A 337 7.68 -28.20 13.50
C ILE A 337 7.97 -28.88 14.86
N LYS A 338 7.29 -29.99 15.17
CA LYS A 338 7.57 -30.79 16.38
C LYS A 338 8.98 -31.38 16.39
N LYS A 339 9.56 -31.72 15.23
CA LYS A 339 10.96 -32.18 15.11
C LYS A 339 11.95 -31.01 15.24
N MET A 340 11.58 -29.81 14.78
CA MET A 340 12.46 -28.63 14.78
C MET A 340 12.82 -28.10 16.17
N SER A 341 12.19 -28.59 17.25
CA SER A 341 12.56 -28.23 18.64
C SER A 341 12.60 -26.71 18.89
N LEU A 342 11.61 -25.99 18.34
CA LEU A 342 11.50 -24.54 18.49
C LEU A 342 11.33 -24.13 19.96
N THR A 343 11.84 -22.95 20.31
CA THR A 343 11.55 -22.31 21.61
C THR A 343 10.10 -21.85 21.66
N ASP A 344 9.58 -21.54 22.85
CA ASP A 344 8.19 -21.07 23.02
C ASP A 344 7.89 -19.82 22.17
N GLY A 345 8.85 -18.89 22.09
CA GLY A 345 8.76 -17.75 21.18
C GLY A 345 8.74 -18.15 19.70
N GLY A 346 9.47 -19.20 19.30
CA GLY A 346 9.43 -19.75 17.95
C GLY A 346 8.09 -20.40 17.60
N LEU A 347 7.44 -21.06 18.56
CA LEU A 347 6.08 -21.62 18.40
C LEU A 347 5.03 -20.51 18.29
N ILE A 348 5.16 -19.41 19.05
CA ILE A 348 4.28 -18.24 18.94
C ILE A 348 4.41 -17.58 17.57
N VAL A 349 5.64 -17.37 17.07
CA VAL A 349 5.89 -16.81 15.73
C VAL A 349 5.24 -17.69 14.65
N ASP A 350 5.44 -19.00 14.74
CA ASP A 350 4.90 -19.99 13.81
C ASP A 350 3.35 -20.05 13.84
N GLU A 351 2.74 -19.98 15.02
CA GLU A 351 1.27 -19.87 15.16
C GLU A 351 0.74 -18.61 14.46
N ILE A 352 1.34 -17.46 14.71
CA ILE A 352 0.90 -16.16 14.15
C ILE A 352 1.08 -16.13 12.63
N VAL A 353 2.22 -16.61 12.11
CA VAL A 353 2.50 -16.69 10.67
C VAL A 353 1.51 -17.60 9.94
N ARG A 354 1.06 -18.70 10.60
CA ARG A 354 0.08 -19.65 10.03
C ARG A 354 -1.37 -19.29 10.33
N ASN A 355 -1.66 -18.23 11.11
CA ASN A 355 -3.02 -17.84 11.45
C ASN A 355 -3.69 -17.06 10.30
N PRO A 356 -4.72 -17.60 9.63
CA PRO A 356 -5.36 -16.96 8.48
C PRO A 356 -6.11 -15.66 8.83
N ASN A 357 -6.36 -15.40 10.12
CA ASN A 357 -7.01 -14.17 10.59
C ASN A 357 -6.01 -13.01 10.82
N VAL A 358 -4.70 -13.29 10.82
CA VAL A 358 -3.67 -12.25 10.94
C VAL A 358 -3.29 -11.77 9.54
N VAL A 359 -3.62 -10.51 9.25
CA VAL A 359 -3.24 -9.86 7.98
C VAL A 359 -1.72 -9.81 7.89
N ARG A 360 -1.14 -10.11 6.71
CA ARG A 360 0.32 -10.24 6.53
C ARG A 360 1.13 -9.02 7.01
N SER A 361 0.63 -7.80 6.82
CA SER A 361 1.26 -6.57 7.33
C SER A 361 1.29 -6.47 8.86
N ARG A 362 0.39 -7.18 9.57
CA ARG A 362 0.29 -7.20 11.04
C ARG A 362 0.94 -8.43 11.69
N VAL A 363 1.48 -9.37 10.93
CA VAL A 363 2.18 -10.56 11.47
C VAL A 363 3.35 -10.14 12.37
N ASP A 364 4.13 -9.15 11.95
CA ASP A 364 5.26 -8.63 12.74
C ASP A 364 4.78 -7.95 14.04
N GLU A 365 3.69 -7.18 13.98
CA GLU A 365 3.11 -6.48 15.14
C GLU A 365 2.52 -7.46 16.18
N GLU A 366 1.69 -8.39 15.73
CA GLU A 366 1.10 -9.44 16.58
C GLU A 366 2.20 -10.31 17.23
N THR A 367 3.28 -10.57 16.49
CA THR A 367 4.45 -11.30 16.99
C THR A 367 5.21 -10.50 18.05
N GLU A 368 5.49 -9.21 17.82
CA GLU A 368 6.15 -8.36 18.82
C GLU A 368 5.31 -8.26 20.09
N ASN A 369 3.99 -8.05 19.97
CA ASN A 369 3.06 -7.99 21.11
C ASN A 369 3.10 -9.27 21.96
N ARG A 370 2.85 -10.45 21.36
CA ARG A 370 2.83 -11.72 22.14
C ARG A 370 4.20 -12.11 22.68
N LEU A 371 5.28 -11.81 21.96
CA LEU A 371 6.63 -12.12 22.42
C LEU A 371 7.06 -11.18 23.56
N VAL A 372 6.65 -9.90 23.54
CA VAL A 372 6.85 -8.96 24.66
C VAL A 372 6.07 -9.41 25.89
N GLU A 373 4.82 -9.88 25.74
CA GLU A 373 4.07 -10.47 26.85
C GLU A 373 4.81 -11.67 27.46
N LEU A 374 5.26 -12.63 26.64
CA LEU A 374 6.04 -13.78 27.10
C LEU A 374 7.35 -13.36 27.79
N ILE A 375 8.08 -12.39 27.24
CA ILE A 375 9.31 -11.85 27.85
C ILE A 375 9.02 -11.14 29.18
N SER A 376 7.90 -10.41 29.28
CA SER A 376 7.50 -9.71 30.51
C SER A 376 7.11 -10.65 31.66
N ALA A 377 6.71 -11.89 31.34
CA ALA A 377 6.41 -12.94 32.30
C ALA A 377 7.65 -13.68 32.82
N ILE A 378 8.85 -13.44 32.26
CA ILE A 378 10.11 -14.09 32.67
C ILE A 378 10.82 -13.23 33.73
N ASP A 379 11.03 -13.79 34.94
CA ASP A 379 11.97 -13.20 35.89
C ASP A 379 13.40 -13.65 35.58
N PHE A 380 14.14 -12.80 34.87
CA PHE A 380 15.54 -12.99 34.50
C PHE A 380 16.53 -13.10 35.69
N LYS A 381 16.05 -13.12 36.94
CA LYS A 381 16.87 -13.30 38.15
C LYS A 381 16.83 -14.72 38.72
N ASP A 382 15.96 -15.60 38.24
CA ASP A 382 15.91 -17.01 38.68
C ASP A 382 16.79 -17.89 37.77
N PRO A 383 17.87 -18.53 38.29
CA PRO A 383 18.76 -19.36 37.49
C PRO A 383 18.21 -20.76 37.14
N ASP A 384 17.09 -21.21 37.74
CA ASP A 384 16.52 -22.56 37.55
C ASP A 384 15.15 -22.54 36.83
N PHE A 385 14.75 -21.40 36.24
CA PHE A 385 13.42 -21.22 35.62
C PHE A 385 13.12 -22.25 34.50
N LYS A 386 11.90 -22.81 34.55
CA LYS A 386 11.29 -23.62 33.50
C LYS A 386 9.85 -23.19 33.28
N ILE A 387 9.47 -23.09 32.01
CA ILE A 387 8.09 -22.80 31.60
C ILE A 387 7.27 -24.09 31.74
N GLU A 388 6.30 -24.10 32.65
CA GLU A 388 5.34 -25.21 32.80
C GLU A 388 4.08 -24.96 31.97
N MET A 389 3.71 -25.92 31.13
CA MET A 389 2.50 -25.86 30.31
C MET A 389 1.25 -26.25 31.11
N PRO A 390 0.09 -25.60 30.90
CA PRO A 390 -1.19 -26.22 31.23
C PRO A 390 -1.47 -27.38 30.26
N ALA A 391 -1.78 -28.56 30.80
CA ALA A 391 -2.14 -29.72 29.99
C ALA A 391 -3.55 -29.57 29.40
N PRO A 392 -3.81 -29.97 28.13
CA PRO A 392 -5.14 -29.90 27.53
C PRO A 392 -6.12 -30.86 28.21
N GLU A 393 -7.33 -30.39 28.53
CA GLU A 393 -8.39 -31.22 29.11
C GLU A 393 -8.90 -32.26 28.09
N TYR A 394 -8.67 -33.54 28.37
CA TYR A 394 -9.09 -34.65 27.51
C TYR A 394 -10.49 -35.15 27.90
N VAL A 395 -11.49 -34.87 27.06
CA VAL A 395 -12.85 -35.43 27.22
C VAL A 395 -12.97 -36.71 26.37
N PRO A 396 -13.07 -37.91 26.99
CA PRO A 396 -13.08 -39.16 26.23
C PRO A 396 -14.46 -39.46 25.65
N VAL A 397 -14.58 -39.43 24.32
CA VAL A 397 -15.74 -39.99 23.60
C VAL A 397 -15.64 -41.51 23.60
N LYS A 398 -16.72 -42.19 24.03
CA LYS A 398 -16.85 -43.65 23.89
C LYS A 398 -17.32 -44.00 22.47
N LEU A 399 -16.53 -44.80 21.78
CA LEU A 399 -16.94 -45.51 20.56
C LEU A 399 -17.41 -46.93 20.93
N GLU A 400 -18.56 -47.34 20.44
CA GLU A 400 -19.00 -48.74 20.47
C GLU A 400 -18.46 -49.47 19.23
N GLU A 401 -17.97 -50.70 19.40
CA GLU A 401 -17.39 -51.50 18.31
C GLU A 401 -18.48 -52.13 17.42
N PRO A 402 -18.31 -52.17 16.08
CA PRO A 402 -19.19 -52.93 15.19
C PRO A 402 -18.82 -54.42 15.14
N GLU A 403 -19.84 -55.29 15.04
CA GLU A 403 -19.67 -56.75 14.95
C GLU A 403 -19.13 -57.23 13.57
N LYS A 404 -18.63 -58.48 13.54
CA LYS A 404 -17.93 -59.10 12.39
C LYS A 404 -18.85 -59.84 11.41
N GLY A 405 -18.58 -59.69 10.11
CA GLY A 405 -18.97 -60.63 9.02
C GLY A 405 -20.45 -60.58 8.62
N ASP A 406 -20.85 -60.86 7.37
CA ASP A 406 -20.17 -61.36 6.17
C ASP A 406 -20.73 -60.66 4.92
N SER A 407 -19.96 -60.55 3.82
CA SER A 407 -20.48 -60.63 2.45
C SER A 407 -19.36 -60.75 1.40
N GLU A 408 -19.73 -61.16 0.18
CA GLU A 408 -18.85 -61.79 -0.80
C GLU A 408 -18.18 -60.83 -1.80
N LYS A 409 -17.11 -61.34 -2.41
CA LYS A 409 -16.33 -60.84 -3.57
C LYS A 409 -17.05 -59.91 -4.56
N ALA A 410 -16.37 -58.83 -4.95
CA ALA A 410 -16.31 -58.36 -6.34
C ALA A 410 -14.99 -57.65 -6.64
N GLU A 411 -14.46 -57.81 -7.86
CA GLU A 411 -13.20 -57.21 -8.32
C GLU A 411 -13.40 -55.76 -8.78
N VAL A 412 -12.40 -54.89 -8.57
CA VAL A 412 -12.22 -53.65 -9.33
C VAL A 412 -10.81 -53.65 -9.92
N ARG A 413 -10.69 -53.23 -11.19
CA ARG A 413 -9.49 -53.37 -12.01
C ARG A 413 -8.50 -52.23 -11.79
N GLU A 414 -7.22 -52.56 -11.69
CA GLU A 414 -6.16 -51.59 -11.95
C GLU A 414 -6.14 -51.16 -13.42
N ILE A 415 -5.95 -49.86 -13.66
CA ILE A 415 -5.44 -49.32 -14.93
C ILE A 415 -4.28 -48.42 -14.53
N GLY A 416 -3.07 -48.78 -14.95
CA GLY A 416 -1.85 -48.05 -14.62
C GLY A 416 -1.30 -47.24 -15.80
N SER A 417 -0.59 -46.16 -15.45
CA SER A 417 0.45 -45.47 -16.24
C SER A 417 1.22 -44.59 -15.24
N GLU A 418 2.39 -44.97 -14.72
CA GLU A 418 3.71 -45.13 -15.36
C GLU A 418 4.51 -43.80 -15.38
N TYR A 419 5.83 -43.90 -15.13
CA TYR A 419 6.82 -42.82 -14.90
C TYR A 419 6.67 -42.07 -13.55
N GLY A 420 7.57 -42.19 -12.56
CA GLY A 420 8.77 -43.04 -12.43
C GLY A 420 10.10 -42.27 -12.53
N TYR A 421 10.64 -41.82 -11.40
CA TYR A 421 12.07 -41.63 -11.17
C TYR A 421 12.43 -42.15 -9.77
N ALA A 422 13.58 -42.81 -9.66
CA ALA A 422 13.99 -43.54 -8.46
C ALA A 422 15.11 -42.80 -7.73
N GLU A 423 14.96 -42.67 -6.41
CA GLU A 423 16.10 -42.44 -5.52
C GLU A 423 16.73 -43.79 -5.14
N ASN A 424 18.06 -43.84 -5.14
CA ASN A 424 18.81 -45.04 -4.77
C ASN A 424 19.79 -44.66 -3.66
N PRO A 425 19.58 -45.10 -2.41
CA PRO A 425 20.47 -44.82 -1.30
C PRO A 425 21.57 -45.88 -1.21
N GLU A 426 22.84 -45.47 -1.15
CA GLU A 426 23.92 -46.33 -0.66
C GLU A 426 24.73 -45.67 0.45
N THR A 427 24.81 -46.39 1.56
CA THR A 427 25.53 -46.09 2.79
C THR A 427 27.03 -46.37 2.65
N LEU A 428 27.88 -45.53 3.25
CA LEU A 428 29.21 -45.95 3.70
C LEU A 428 29.50 -45.42 5.11
N GLU A 429 29.86 -46.34 6.00
CA GLU A 429 30.38 -46.07 7.34
C GLU A 429 31.87 -45.68 7.28
N GLY A 430 32.37 -44.95 8.29
CA GLY A 430 33.75 -45.17 8.74
C GLY A 430 34.63 -43.97 9.09
N SER A 431 35.00 -43.92 10.38
CA SER A 431 36.26 -43.42 10.96
C SER A 431 36.63 -41.93 10.99
N GLU A 432 36.65 -41.45 12.24
CA GLU A 432 37.76 -40.78 12.93
C GLU A 432 37.99 -39.26 12.78
N ILE A 433 38.23 -38.67 13.97
CA ILE A 433 38.49 -37.26 14.24
C ILE A 433 40.01 -37.05 14.23
N ALA A 434 40.48 -36.00 13.55
CA ALA A 434 41.82 -35.47 13.71
C ALA A 434 41.81 -33.93 13.67
N GLU A 435 42.71 -33.32 14.43
CA GLU A 435 42.67 -31.91 14.79
C GLU A 435 43.31 -30.98 13.73
N ASN A 436 42.73 -29.78 13.58
CA ASN A 436 43.38 -28.50 13.26
C ASN A 436 44.28 -28.36 12.00
N PRO A 437 43.89 -27.53 11.00
CA PRO A 437 44.82 -26.91 10.06
C PRO A 437 45.13 -25.43 10.38
N GLU A 438 46.37 -25.05 10.14
CA GLU A 438 46.98 -23.72 10.39
C GLU A 438 46.47 -22.59 9.46
N PRO A 439 46.72 -21.29 9.78
CA PRO A 439 46.08 -20.17 9.11
C PRO A 439 46.53 -19.97 7.66
N VAL A 440 45.61 -19.48 6.82
CA VAL A 440 45.86 -19.14 5.42
C VAL A 440 46.42 -17.72 5.31
N ASP A 441 47.58 -17.60 4.66
CA ASP A 441 48.34 -16.36 4.50
C ASP A 441 47.72 -15.45 3.42
N PHE A 442 47.56 -14.15 3.70
CA PHE A 442 47.09 -13.15 2.74
C PHE A 442 48.27 -12.38 2.13
N PRO A 443 48.43 -12.31 0.80
CA PRO A 443 49.46 -11.47 0.19
C PRO A 443 49.04 -9.99 0.20
N GLU A 444 49.87 -9.15 0.80
CA GLU A 444 49.67 -7.70 0.95
C GLU A 444 50.40 -6.89 -0.16
N ALA A 445 49.74 -5.83 -0.62
CA ALA A 445 50.25 -4.65 -1.36
C ALA A 445 51.05 -4.81 -2.68
N LEU A 446 50.61 -4.05 -3.71
CA LEU A 446 51.48 -3.53 -4.76
C LEU A 446 50.96 -2.18 -5.31
N GLU A 447 51.49 -1.12 -4.69
CA GLU A 447 51.84 0.23 -5.18
C GLU A 447 50.98 0.96 -6.24
N THR A 448 50.59 2.20 -5.88
CA THR A 448 50.15 3.26 -6.78
C THR A 448 51.34 3.99 -7.42
N PRO A 449 51.12 4.67 -8.57
CA PRO A 449 51.94 5.83 -8.92
C PRO A 449 51.11 7.10 -9.15
N GLU A 450 51.52 8.21 -8.54
CA GLU A 450 51.02 9.56 -8.83
C GLU A 450 51.74 10.21 -10.03
N SER A 451 51.07 11.22 -10.59
CA SER A 451 51.63 12.36 -11.33
C SER A 451 52.15 12.15 -12.76
N ALA A 452 51.40 12.70 -13.71
CA ALA A 452 51.93 13.28 -14.95
C ALA A 452 51.06 14.47 -15.38
N VAL A 453 51.63 15.67 -15.35
CA VAL A 453 51.03 16.90 -15.88
C VAL A 453 51.54 17.09 -17.32
N PHE A 454 50.71 17.46 -18.30
CA PHE A 454 50.95 18.59 -19.23
C PHE A 454 49.92 18.76 -20.39
N SER A 455 49.60 20.03 -20.64
CA SER A 455 49.23 20.71 -21.91
C SER A 455 47.93 20.41 -22.68
N GLU A 456 47.19 21.50 -22.92
CA GLU A 456 46.21 21.67 -24.00
C GLU A 456 46.86 21.67 -25.40
N ALA A 457 46.16 21.15 -26.41
CA ALA A 457 46.24 21.65 -27.79
C ALA A 457 44.98 21.28 -28.60
N VAL A 458 44.45 22.24 -29.35
CA VAL A 458 43.20 22.16 -30.15
C VAL A 458 43.43 21.57 -31.54
N VAL A 459 42.60 20.63 -31.99
CA VAL A 459 42.11 20.53 -33.39
C VAL A 459 40.69 19.97 -33.43
N SER A 460 39.86 20.54 -34.31
CA SER A 460 38.43 20.28 -34.56
C SER A 460 38.12 19.10 -35.50
N SER A 461 36.95 18.47 -35.33
CA SER A 461 36.12 17.96 -36.44
C SER A 461 34.65 17.79 -36.02
N GLU A 462 33.72 18.18 -36.91
CA GLU A 462 32.27 18.27 -36.67
C GLU A 462 31.52 16.92 -36.81
N PRO A 463 30.29 16.78 -36.24
CA PRO A 463 29.48 15.57 -36.34
C PRO A 463 28.63 15.51 -37.63
N ALA A 464 28.36 14.30 -38.12
CA ALA A 464 27.48 14.07 -39.27
C ALA A 464 26.00 13.90 -38.85
N LEU A 465 25.08 14.48 -39.62
CA LEU A 465 23.62 14.35 -39.48
C LEU A 465 23.04 13.30 -40.45
N PRO A 466 21.82 12.78 -40.20
CA PRO A 466 21.30 11.57 -40.85
C PRO A 466 20.66 11.80 -42.24
N LEU A 467 20.43 10.69 -42.95
CA LEU A 467 19.87 10.64 -44.31
C LEU A 467 18.36 10.33 -44.31
N GLU A 468 17.58 11.12 -45.03
CA GLU A 468 16.21 10.79 -45.46
C GLU A 468 16.20 9.94 -46.76
N PRO A 469 15.17 9.11 -47.00
CA PRO A 469 14.86 8.57 -48.32
C PRO A 469 13.71 9.35 -49.01
N ALA A 470 13.87 9.59 -50.31
CA ALA A 470 13.00 10.48 -51.10
C ALA A 470 11.74 9.83 -51.70
N LEU A 471 10.75 10.68 -52.01
CA LEU A 471 9.59 10.38 -52.86
C LEU A 471 9.97 10.34 -54.36
N PRO A 472 9.26 9.57 -55.20
CA PRO A 472 9.25 9.73 -56.66
C PRO A 472 8.17 10.72 -57.13
N SER A 473 8.28 11.21 -58.36
CA SER A 473 7.52 12.35 -58.89
C SER A 473 6.87 12.11 -60.26
N GLU A 474 5.78 12.85 -60.51
CA GLU A 474 5.27 13.38 -61.79
C GLU A 474 4.33 12.58 -62.75
N GLU A 475 3.43 13.38 -63.34
CA GLU A 475 2.78 13.33 -64.68
C GLU A 475 1.32 12.85 -64.92
N ALA A 476 0.69 13.55 -65.90
CA ALA A 476 -0.68 13.48 -66.47
C ALA A 476 -1.86 13.91 -65.56
N MET A 477 -2.43 15.11 -65.66
CA MET A 477 -3.28 15.70 -66.74
C MET A 477 -4.57 14.93 -67.09
N VAL A 478 -5.75 15.55 -66.84
CA VAL A 478 -6.72 16.06 -67.86
C VAL A 478 -7.95 16.68 -67.15
N SER A 479 -8.64 17.60 -67.84
CA SER A 479 -9.70 18.53 -67.42
C SER A 479 -11.15 18.07 -67.64
N GLU A 480 -12.10 18.67 -66.91
CA GLU A 480 -13.42 19.24 -67.32
C GLU A 480 -14.27 19.50 -66.04
N GLU A 481 -14.64 20.73 -65.67
CA GLU A 481 -15.65 21.68 -66.19
C GLU A 481 -17.10 21.51 -65.65
N VAL A 482 -17.48 22.47 -64.78
CA VAL A 482 -18.69 23.32 -64.88
C VAL A 482 -20.07 22.82 -64.33
N VAL A 483 -20.83 23.82 -63.84
CA VAL A 483 -22.26 23.90 -63.45
C VAL A 483 -22.66 23.75 -61.95
N SER A 484 -23.36 24.81 -61.53
CA SER A 484 -24.02 25.14 -60.28
C SER A 484 -25.37 24.43 -59.98
N SER A 485 -25.94 24.80 -58.83
CA SER A 485 -27.38 25.05 -58.52
C SER A 485 -28.17 23.98 -57.75
N GLU A 486 -28.79 24.45 -56.65
CA GLU A 486 -29.99 23.88 -56.01
C GLU A 486 -31.18 23.93 -57.01
N PRO A 487 -32.27 23.15 -56.81
CA PRO A 487 -33.37 23.71 -55.99
C PRO A 487 -34.28 22.72 -55.21
N ALA A 488 -34.79 23.21 -54.08
CA ALA A 488 -36.18 23.20 -53.56
C ALA A 488 -37.18 22.00 -53.67
N LEU A 489 -38.01 21.91 -52.61
CA LEU A 489 -39.23 21.10 -52.40
C LEU A 489 -40.40 21.42 -53.35
N PRO A 490 -41.53 20.68 -53.28
CA PRO A 490 -42.71 21.27 -52.61
C PRO A 490 -43.70 20.32 -51.86
N SER A 491 -44.36 20.89 -50.82
CA SER A 491 -45.81 20.83 -50.42
C SER A 491 -46.50 19.49 -50.04
N GLU A 492 -47.51 19.41 -49.15
CA GLU A 492 -48.60 20.35 -48.77
C GLU A 492 -48.99 20.34 -47.26
N GLU A 493 -49.45 21.50 -46.76
CA GLU A 493 -50.60 21.83 -45.86
C GLU A 493 -50.94 21.04 -44.57
N ALA A 494 -51.48 21.63 -43.48
CA ALA A 494 -51.69 23.01 -42.96
C ALA A 494 -52.08 22.88 -41.44
N VAL A 495 -52.09 23.87 -40.52
CA VAL A 495 -52.99 25.05 -40.40
C VAL A 495 -52.57 25.86 -39.12
N VAL A 496 -52.30 27.18 -39.25
CA VAL A 496 -52.71 28.36 -38.39
C VAL A 496 -52.56 28.27 -36.84
N SER A 497 -52.08 29.26 -36.04
CA SER A 497 -51.88 30.73 -36.15
C SER A 497 -50.87 31.30 -35.10
N GLU A 498 -50.21 32.43 -35.45
CA GLU A 498 -49.99 33.70 -34.69
C GLU A 498 -49.69 33.70 -33.16
N ALA A 499 -48.84 34.58 -32.60
CA ALA A 499 -47.87 35.56 -33.14
C ALA A 499 -47.01 36.18 -32.01
N ASN A 500 -45.84 36.77 -32.37
CA ASN A 500 -45.06 37.81 -31.64
C ASN A 500 -44.52 37.49 -30.22
N ALA A 501 -43.46 38.14 -29.71
CA ALA A 501 -42.27 38.77 -30.32
C ALA A 501 -41.23 39.04 -29.19
N VAL A 502 -39.96 39.08 -29.56
CA VAL A 502 -38.76 39.49 -28.76
C VAL A 502 -38.75 41.01 -28.43
N PRO A 503 -37.76 41.62 -27.71
CA PRO A 503 -36.67 41.12 -26.84
C PRO A 503 -36.41 41.96 -25.53
N GLU A 504 -35.28 41.66 -24.86
CA GLU A 504 -34.26 42.62 -24.33
C GLU A 504 -34.30 43.27 -22.92
N SER A 505 -33.15 43.13 -22.24
CA SER A 505 -32.37 44.17 -21.50
C SER A 505 -32.52 44.38 -19.96
N LEU A 506 -31.47 45.06 -19.42
CA LEU A 506 -31.28 45.65 -18.08
C LEU A 506 -30.84 44.71 -16.94
N GLU A 507 -30.16 45.14 -15.86
CA GLU A 507 -29.10 46.13 -15.57
C GLU A 507 -28.93 46.20 -14.03
N ALA A 508 -27.69 46.33 -13.56
CA ALA A 508 -27.24 47.13 -12.41
C ALA A 508 -28.02 47.27 -11.06
N LEU A 509 -27.42 46.66 -10.00
CA LEU A 509 -26.85 47.31 -8.78
C LEU A 509 -27.70 47.98 -7.64
N LYS A 510 -27.18 47.77 -6.39
CA LYS A 510 -27.32 48.53 -5.09
C LYS A 510 -28.42 48.09 -4.07
N LEU A 511 -28.10 47.71 -2.81
CA LEU A 511 -27.53 48.42 -1.60
C LEU A 511 -28.55 49.37 -0.91
N ILE A 512 -28.79 49.46 0.42
CA ILE A 512 -28.34 48.87 1.72
C ILE A 512 -29.44 49.16 2.80
N GLU A 513 -29.61 48.36 3.89
CA GLU A 513 -29.74 48.83 5.31
C GLU A 513 -29.85 47.73 6.40
N ASN A 514 -29.48 48.06 7.65
CA ASN A 514 -29.15 47.14 8.78
C ASN A 514 -30.19 47.13 9.93
N SER A 515 -30.23 46.05 10.74
CA SER A 515 -30.42 46.11 12.21
C SER A 515 -30.27 44.75 12.94
N GLU A 516 -29.43 44.69 13.99
CA GLU A 516 -29.44 43.70 15.10
C GLU A 516 -30.41 44.17 16.24
N PRO A 517 -30.42 43.62 17.49
CA PRO A 517 -30.17 42.25 18.02
C PRO A 517 -31.31 41.72 18.95
N VAL A 518 -31.27 40.45 19.39
CA VAL A 518 -31.80 39.98 20.71
C VAL A 518 -30.96 38.81 21.27
N GLU A 519 -30.82 38.73 22.59
CA GLU A 519 -29.95 37.83 23.36
C GLU A 519 -30.59 36.48 23.79
N HIS A 520 -29.73 35.60 24.33
CA HIS A 520 -29.96 34.59 25.38
C HIS A 520 -31.01 33.47 25.20
N PHE A 521 -30.55 32.21 25.37
CA PHE A 521 -30.89 31.40 26.56
C PHE A 521 -29.82 30.32 26.82
N GLN A 522 -29.57 30.00 28.10
CA GLN A 522 -28.71 28.90 28.55
C GLN A 522 -29.55 27.66 28.89
N GLU A 523 -29.03 26.46 28.64
CA GLU A 523 -29.40 25.18 29.27
C GLU A 523 -28.35 24.13 28.82
N SER A 524 -27.90 23.15 29.61
CA SER A 524 -27.68 23.04 31.07
C SER A 524 -26.88 21.75 31.30
N GLU A 525 -25.88 21.76 32.18
CA GLU A 525 -25.17 20.53 32.58
C GLU A 525 -26.12 19.57 33.32
N VAL A 526 -26.00 18.26 33.05
CA VAL A 526 -26.62 17.21 33.88
C VAL A 526 -25.55 16.22 34.30
N SER A 527 -24.95 16.49 35.45
CA SER A 527 -24.17 15.53 36.22
C SER A 527 -25.12 14.53 36.88
N VAL A 528 -24.82 13.23 36.79
CA VAL A 528 -25.48 12.20 37.60
C VAL A 528 -24.42 11.55 38.49
N GLU A 529 -24.37 11.99 39.75
CA GLU A 529 -23.74 11.22 40.82
C GLU A 529 -24.73 10.16 41.32
N SER A 530 -24.26 8.93 41.55
CA SER A 530 -25.00 7.95 42.34
C SER A 530 -24.04 7.08 43.15
N GLU A 531 -23.82 7.54 44.39
CA GLU A 531 -23.48 6.83 45.63
C GLU A 531 -22.98 5.36 45.53
N VAL A 532 -21.80 5.13 46.09
CA VAL A 532 -21.36 3.85 46.67
C VAL A 532 -21.38 4.00 48.20
N PRO A 533 -21.99 3.07 48.98
CA PRO A 533 -22.04 3.18 50.43
C PRO A 533 -20.78 2.65 51.13
N GLU A 534 -20.35 3.33 52.19
CA GLU A 534 -19.37 2.82 53.17
C GLU A 534 -20.05 1.95 54.24
N GLU A 535 -19.46 0.79 54.54
CA GLU A 535 -19.43 0.06 55.83
C GLU A 535 -18.45 -1.13 55.61
N SER A 536 -17.62 -1.61 56.55
CA SER A 536 -17.15 -1.12 57.87
C SER A 536 -15.93 -1.95 58.33
N GLU A 537 -15.28 -1.51 59.43
CA GLU A 537 -14.11 -2.09 60.15
C GLU A 537 -12.69 -1.84 59.60
#